data_AF-A0A962AUQ8-F1
#
_entry.id   AF-A0A962AUQ8-F1
#
_cell.length_a   1.000
_cell.length_b   1.000
_cell.length_c   1.000
_cell.angle_alpha   90.00
_cell.angle_beta   90.00
_cell.angle_gamma   90.00
#
_symmetry.space_group_name_H-M   'P 1'
#
loop_
_entity.id
_entity.type
_entity.pdbx_description
1 polymer ?
#
loop_
_entity_poly.entity_id
_entity_poly.type
_entity_poly.pdbx_seq_one_letter_code
_entity_poly.pdbx_strand_id
1 'polypeptide(L)' 'MRIAIYTGSFDPLTNGHVDIIRQAGVVCDRLVVGIGVHPGKTPVFTAE' A
#
# COMPACT_ATOMS: atom_id res chain seq x y z
N MET A 1 14.10 -10.39 12.20
CA MET A 1 13.01 -10.26 11.23
C MET A 1 12.31 -8.91 11.43
N ARG A 2 12.58 -7.93 10.56
CA ARG A 2 11.91 -6.62 10.53
C ARG A 2 10.66 -6.71 9.67
N ILE A 3 9.53 -6.37 10.26
CA ILE A 3 8.24 -6.28 9.56
C ILE A 3 7.89 -4.80 9.41
N ALA A 4 7.63 -4.36 8.18
CA ALA A 4 7.16 -3.02 7.87
C ALA A 4 5.69 -3.07 7.46
N ILE A 5 4.99 -1.96 7.67
CA ILE A 5 3.59 -1.78 7.28
C ILE A 5 3.48 -0.51 6.44
N TYR A 6 2.83 -0.62 5.28
CA TYR A 6 2.51 0.51 4.41
C TYR A 6 1.01 0.54 4.15
N THR A 7 0.29 1.51 4.72
CA THR A 7 -1.17 1.60 4.63
C THR A 7 -1.61 2.77 3.74
N GLY A 8 -2.66 2.57 2.96
CA GLY A 8 -3.25 3.60 2.11
C GLY A 8 -4.52 3.12 1.42
N SER A 9 -5.24 4.02 0.76
CA SER A 9 -6.39 3.62 -0.07
C SER A 9 -5.96 2.93 -1.37
N PHE A 10 -4.77 3.29 -1.89
CA PHE A 10 -4.22 2.77 -3.16
C PHE A 10 -5.22 2.81 -4.32
N ASP A 11 -6.00 3.87 -4.37
CA ASP A 11 -7.11 4.05 -5.27
C ASP A 11 -6.95 5.37 -6.04
N PRO A 12 -6.19 5.38 -7.16
CA PRO A 12 -5.48 4.24 -7.76
C PRO A 12 -4.07 4.01 -7.20
N LEU A 13 -3.52 2.81 -7.39
CA LEU A 13 -2.09 2.55 -7.22
C LEU A 13 -1.31 3.36 -8.26
N THR A 14 -0.25 4.04 -7.85
CA THR A 14 0.59 4.86 -8.72
C THR A 14 2.03 4.31 -8.77
N ASN A 15 2.82 4.74 -9.75
CA ASN A 15 4.24 4.41 -9.81
C ASN A 15 5.02 4.90 -8.57
N GLY A 16 4.55 5.97 -7.91
CA GLY A 16 5.14 6.41 -6.64
C GLY A 16 4.93 5.40 -5.50
N HIS A 17 3.76 4.78 -5.42
CA HIS A 17 3.51 3.71 -4.44
C HIS A 17 4.40 2.48 -4.72
N VAL A 18 4.56 2.12 -5.99
CA VAL A 18 5.42 1.00 -6.41
C VAL A 18 6.88 1.27 -6.03
N ASP A 19 7.36 2.50 -6.20
CA ASP A 19 8.72 2.85 -5.81
C ASP A 19 8.94 2.71 -4.30
N ILE A 20 8.00 3.21 -3.48
CA ILE A 20 8.02 3.03 -2.02
C ILE A 20 8.06 1.54 -1.64
N ILE A 21 7.22 0.71 -2.26
CA ILE A 21 7.18 -0.74 -2.02
C ILE A 21 8.53 -1.40 -2.34
N ARG A 22 9.16 -0.99 -3.46
CA ARG A 22 10.50 -1.49 -3.84
C ARG A 22 11.57 -1.10 -2.83
N GLN A 23 11.60 0.16 -2.42
CA GLN A 23 12.57 0.64 -1.42
C GLN A 23 12.36 -0.03 -0.05
N ALA A 24 11.11 -0.25 0.34
CA ALA A 24 10.78 -0.95 1.58
C ALA A 24 11.33 -2.39 1.62
N GLY A 25 11.34 -3.08 0.47
CA GLY A 25 11.93 -4.43 0.35
C GLY A 25 13.44 -4.50 0.62
N VAL A 26 14.16 -3.37 0.56
CA VAL A 26 15.60 -3.31 0.86
C VAL A 26 15.86 -3.19 2.36
N VAL A 27 14.90 -2.67 3.14
CA VAL A 27 15.09 -2.29 4.55
C VAL A 27 14.32 -3.16 5.55
N CYS A 28 13.43 -4.03 5.08
CA CYS A 28 12.67 -4.97 5.90
C CYS A 28 12.61 -6.37 5.29
N ASP A 29 12.44 -7.38 6.15
CA ASP A 29 12.33 -8.78 5.74
C ASP A 29 10.92 -9.12 5.24
N ARG A 30 9.91 -8.36 5.71
CA ARG A 30 8.51 -8.53 5.32
C ARG A 30 7.81 -7.17 5.28
N LEU A 31 7.19 -6.85 4.14
CA LEU A 31 6.32 -5.70 4.00
C LEU A 31 4.85 -6.15 3.94
N VAL A 32 4.00 -5.54 4.75
CA VAL A 32 2.54 -5.70 4.69
C VAL A 32 1.93 -4.44 4.11
N VAL A 33 1.23 -4.55 2.98
CA VAL A 33 0.50 -3.44 2.35
C VAL A 33 -0.96 -3.53 2.75
N GLY A 34 -1.44 -2.56 3.54
CA GLY A 34 -2.81 -2.49 4.00
C GLY A 34 -3.66 -1.57 3.13
N ILE A 35 -4.62 -2.13 2.40
CA ILE A 35 -5.55 -1.39 1.54
C ILE A 35 -6.79 -1.01 2.35
N GLY A 36 -6.95 0.28 2.63
CA GLY A 36 -8.08 0.81 3.39
C GLY A 36 -9.23 1.26 2.50
N VAL A 37 -10.44 0.79 2.79
CA VAL A 37 -11.67 1.29 2.16
C VAL A 37 -12.20 2.47 2.98
N HIS A 38 -12.32 3.64 2.35
CA HIS A 38 -12.93 4.81 2.99
C HIS A 38 -14.42 4.91 2.62
N PRO A 39 -15.36 4.70 3.56
CA PRO A 39 -16.80 4.72 3.25
C PRO A 39 -17.33 6.09 2.80
N GLY A 40 -16.59 7.18 3.05
CA GLY A 40 -16.94 8.54 2.62
C GLY A 40 -16.33 8.97 1.28
N LYS A 41 -15.59 8.09 0.58
CA LYS A 41 -15.04 8.37 -0.75
C LYS A 41 -15.65 7.37 -1.73
N THR A 42 -16.07 7.85 -2.90
CA THR A 42 -16.40 6.97 -4.03
C THR A 42 -15.09 6.44 -4.60
N PRO A 43 -14.81 5.14 -4.45
CA PRO A 43 -13.52 4.62 -4.88
C PRO A 43 -13.50 4.44 -6.41
N VAL A 44 -12.33 4.62 -7.01
CA VAL A 44 -12.08 4.34 -8.45
C VAL A 44 -11.99 2.83 -8.69
N PHE A 45 -11.50 2.06 -7.70
CA PHE A 45 -11.41 0.61 -7.71
C PHE A 45 -12.08 -0.04 -6.48
N THR A 46 -12.65 -1.23 -6.67
CA THR A 46 -13.07 -2.09 -5.57
C THR A 46 -11.86 -2.66 -4.84
N ALA A 47 -12.00 -2.97 -3.55
CA ALA A 47 -10.92 -3.56 -2.76
C ALA A 47 -10.76 -5.09 -2.95
N GLU A 48 -11.70 -5.71 -3.67
CA GLU A 48 -11.64 -7.09 -4.18
C GLU A 48 -10.81 -7.16 -5.47
#